data_AF-X1GLD4-F1
#
_entry.id   AF-X1GLD4-F1
#
_cell.length_a   1.000
_cell.length_b   1.000
_cell.length_c   1.000
_cell.angle_alpha   90.00
_cell.angle_beta   90.00
_cell.angle_gamma   90.00
#
_symmetry.space_group_name_H-M   'P 1'
#
loop_
_entity.id
_entity.type
_entity.pdbx_description
1 polymer ?
#
loop_
_entity_poly.entity_id
_entity_poly.type
_entity_poly.pdbx_seq_one_letter_code
_entity_poly.pdbx_strand_id
1 'polypeptide(L)'
;YAISDLYVTGTFNYGMIISGILYFAFTVGLYKTMAEKIGVFFLAISTIGLIGLGIFPIPYPLHFPFSIIFFLFTGIAFAFIGFIEKPIPFFEHRMHLFARFVFVVIAFSFIPFVIFEGIVIAEGTIFIPASIWCMVYGIKMMTVE
;
A
#
# COMPACT_ATOMS: atom_id res chain seq x y z
N TYR A 1 -7.79 0.35 30.11
CA TYR A 1 -7.69 1.15 28.87
C TYR A 1 -8.31 2.50 29.12
N ALA A 2 -7.55 3.59 28.97
CA ALA A 2 -8.11 4.93 29.11
C ALA A 2 -9.02 5.25 27.92
N ILE A 3 -10.03 6.08 28.12
CA ILE A 3 -10.96 6.50 27.06
C ILE A 3 -10.20 7.16 25.89
N SER A 4 -9.12 7.89 26.18
CA SER A 4 -8.20 8.46 25.18
C SER A 4 -7.58 7.40 24.26
N ASP A 5 -7.21 6.23 24.81
CA ASP A 5 -6.59 5.15 24.04
C ASP A 5 -7.60 4.52 23.08
N LEU A 6 -8.87 4.47 23.49
CA LEU A 6 -9.99 3.97 22.67
C LEU A 6 -10.27 4.89 21.47
N TYR A 7 -10.21 6.21 21.65
CA TYR A 7 -10.39 7.18 20.56
C TYR A 7 -9.22 7.15 19.57
N VAL A 8 -7.97 7.12 20.07
CA VAL A 8 -6.78 7.08 19.21
C VAL A 8 -6.75 5.80 18.38
N THR A 9 -7.07 4.64 18.98
CA THR A 9 -7.16 3.37 18.26
C THR A 9 -8.34 3.34 17.29
N GLY A 10 -9.50 3.88 17.66
CA GLY A 10 -10.65 4.02 16.78
C GLY A 10 -10.33 4.84 15.52
N THR A 11 -9.78 6.04 15.69
CA THR A 11 -9.42 6.92 14.57
C THR A 11 -8.38 6.28 13.65
N PHE A 12 -7.37 5.61 14.20
CA PHE A 12 -6.36 4.89 13.41
C PHE A 12 -7.00 3.78 12.55
N ASN A 13 -7.86 2.95 13.15
CA ASN A 13 -8.54 1.86 12.46
C ASN A 13 -9.49 2.37 11.36
N TYR A 14 -10.29 3.40 11.65
CA TYR A 14 -11.11 4.03 10.63
C TYR A 14 -10.27 4.62 9.49
N GLY A 15 -9.10 5.20 9.82
CA GLY A 15 -8.13 5.67 8.83
C GLY A 15 -7.66 4.55 7.89
N MET A 16 -7.35 3.36 8.41
CA MET A 16 -6.99 2.20 7.60
C MET A 16 -8.15 1.75 6.69
N ILE A 17 -9.38 1.66 7.22
CA ILE A 17 -10.57 1.29 6.43
C ILE A 17 -10.79 2.28 5.28
N ILE A 18 -10.81 3.58 5.58
CA ILE A 18 -11.04 4.63 4.59
C ILE A 18 -9.92 4.62 3.54
N SER A 19 -8.66 4.53 3.98
CA SER A 19 -7.51 4.46 3.07
C SER A 19 -7.58 3.24 2.16
N GLY A 20 -7.96 2.08 2.69
CA GLY A 20 -8.14 0.86 1.91
C GLY A 20 -9.26 0.98 0.86
N ILE A 21 -10.38 1.61 1.20
CA ILE A 21 -11.47 1.89 0.24
C ILE A 21 -10.97 2.85 -0.87
N LEU A 22 -10.30 3.93 -0.51
CA LEU A 22 -9.75 4.89 -1.47
C LEU A 22 -8.68 4.27 -2.37
N TYR A 23 -7.80 3.44 -1.80
CA TYR A 23 -6.84 2.67 -2.57
C TYR A 23 -7.52 1.71 -3.53
N PHE A 24 -8.58 1.02 -3.09
CA PHE A 24 -9.30 0.10 -3.96
C PHE A 24 -9.90 0.85 -5.15
N ALA A 25 -10.56 1.99 -4.92
CA ALA A 25 -11.06 2.85 -5.99
C ALA A 25 -9.94 3.30 -6.94
N PHE A 26 -8.77 3.68 -6.40
CA PHE A 26 -7.59 4.00 -7.19
C PHE A 26 -7.12 2.81 -8.04
N THR A 27 -7.10 1.59 -7.51
CA THR A 27 -6.70 0.40 -8.29
C THR A 27 -7.63 0.13 -9.47
N VAL A 28 -8.93 0.43 -9.34
CA VAL A 28 -9.88 0.33 -10.47
C VAL A 28 -9.54 1.32 -11.58
N GLY A 29 -9.17 2.55 -11.22
CA GLY A 29 -8.68 3.55 -12.19
C GLY A 29 -7.37 3.09 -12.83
N LEU A 30 -6.40 2.70 -12.00
CA LEU A 30 -5.08 2.24 -12.44
C LEU A 30 -5.19 1.05 -13.39
N TYR A 31 -6.11 0.12 -13.11
CA TYR A 31 -6.37 -1.05 -13.96
C TYR A 31 -6.87 -0.64 -15.35
N LYS A 32 -7.55 0.49 -15.51
CA LYS A 32 -7.98 0.97 -16.84
C LYS A 32 -6.83 1.62 -17.60
N THR A 33 -5.94 2.31 -16.90
CA THR A 33 -4.87 3.12 -17.49
C THR A 33 -3.60 2.34 -17.81
N MET A 34 -3.15 1.44 -16.93
CA MET A 34 -1.87 0.74 -17.10
C MET A 34 -1.97 -0.47 -18.03
N ALA A 35 -0.96 -0.70 -18.88
CA ALA A 35 -0.85 -1.96 -19.62
C ALA A 35 -0.43 -3.17 -18.73
N GLU A 36 0.20 -2.89 -17.59
CA GLU A 36 0.49 -3.85 -16.54
C GLU A 36 -0.78 -4.05 -15.69
N LYS A 37 -1.27 -5.29 -15.58
CA LYS A 37 -2.51 -5.61 -14.84
C LYS A 37 -2.27 -6.51 -13.63
N ILE A 38 -1.17 -7.25 -13.60
CA ILE A 38 -0.88 -8.26 -12.58
C ILE A 38 -0.48 -7.57 -11.28
N GLY A 39 0.40 -6.57 -11.36
CA GLY A 39 0.77 -5.72 -10.25
C GLY A 39 -0.41 -4.92 -9.72
N VAL A 40 -1.27 -4.40 -10.61
CA VAL A 40 -2.52 -3.73 -10.20
C VAL A 40 -3.47 -4.67 -9.46
N PHE A 41 -3.59 -5.93 -9.92
CA PHE A 41 -4.39 -6.95 -9.25
C PHE A 41 -3.86 -7.26 -7.84
N PHE A 42 -2.54 -7.42 -7.67
CA PHE A 42 -1.95 -7.59 -6.34
C PHE A 42 -2.13 -6.36 -5.46
N LEU A 43 -2.08 -5.16 -6.04
CA LEU A 43 -2.35 -3.93 -5.31
C LEU A 43 -3.78 -3.95 -4.78
N ALA A 44 -4.76 -4.35 -5.59
CA ALA A 44 -6.16 -4.49 -5.17
C ALA A 44 -6.35 -5.54 -4.06
N ILE A 45 -5.62 -6.66 -4.09
CA ILE A 45 -5.63 -7.63 -2.98
C ILE A 45 -5.09 -6.99 -1.71
N SER A 46 -4.01 -6.21 -1.80
CA SER A 46 -3.43 -5.57 -0.61
C SER A 46 -4.42 -4.60 0.06
N THR A 47 -5.32 -3.95 -0.69
CA THR A 47 -6.32 -3.05 -0.10
C THR A 47 -7.33 -3.81 0.77
N ILE A 48 -7.64 -5.06 0.44
CA ILE A 48 -8.47 -5.94 1.29
C ILE A 48 -7.73 -6.23 2.60
N GLY A 49 -6.41 -6.44 2.53
CA GLY A 49 -5.52 -6.50 3.69
C GLY A 49 -5.64 -5.27 4.58
N LEU A 50 -5.51 -4.08 4.00
CA LEU A 50 -5.57 -2.81 4.73
C LEU A 50 -6.93 -2.55 5.38
N ILE A 51 -8.03 -2.87 4.68
CA ILE A 51 -9.39 -2.80 5.25
C ILE A 51 -9.52 -3.78 6.42
N GLY A 52 -9.05 -5.01 6.24
CA GLY A 52 -9.06 -6.04 7.27
C GLY A 52 -8.29 -5.65 8.53
N LEU A 53 -7.15 -4.97 8.38
CA LEU A 53 -6.37 -4.44 9.51
C LEU A 53 -7.17 -3.44 10.35
N GLY A 54 -7.98 -2.60 9.71
CA GLY A 54 -8.87 -1.67 10.42
C GLY A 54 -10.10 -2.33 11.04
N ILE A 55 -10.64 -3.39 10.44
CA ILE A 55 -11.79 -4.13 10.99
C ILE A 55 -11.35 -5.02 12.16
N PHE A 56 -10.17 -5.62 12.07
CA PHE A 56 -9.61 -6.55 13.06
C PHE A 56 -8.32 -5.97 13.67
N PRO A 57 -8.42 -5.02 14.61
CA PRO A 57 -7.24 -4.48 15.28
C PRO A 57 -6.60 -5.51 16.24
N ILE A 58 -5.48 -5.19 16.86
CA ILE A 58 -4.92 -6.02 17.94
C ILE A 58 -5.88 -5.97 19.15
N PRO A 59 -6.17 -7.10 19.83
CA PRO A 59 -5.57 -8.44 19.69
C PRO A 59 -6.41 -9.45 18.88
N TYR A 60 -7.28 -9.00 17.97
CA TYR A 60 -8.13 -9.91 17.21
C TYR A 60 -7.29 -10.91 16.38
N PRO A 61 -7.61 -12.22 16.40
CA PRO A 61 -6.79 -13.25 15.75
C PRO A 61 -6.61 -13.05 14.24
N LEU A 62 -7.57 -12.41 13.59
CA LEU A 62 -7.54 -12.14 12.16
C LEU A 62 -6.61 -10.97 11.78
N HIS A 63 -6.15 -10.17 12.74
CA HIS A 63 -5.22 -9.06 12.50
C HIS A 63 -3.99 -9.54 11.73
N PHE A 64 -3.31 -10.58 12.24
CA PHE A 64 -2.06 -11.08 11.68
C PHE A 64 -2.19 -11.60 10.22
N PRO A 65 -3.19 -12.44 9.88
CA PRO A 65 -3.46 -12.79 8.48
C PRO A 65 -3.66 -11.58 7.57
N PHE A 66 -4.42 -10.56 7.99
CA PHE A 66 -4.64 -9.36 7.19
C PHE A 66 -3.38 -8.49 7.06
N SER A 67 -2.51 -8.46 8.09
CA SER A 67 -1.19 -7.81 8.01
C SER A 67 -0.33 -8.48 6.94
N ILE A 68 -0.27 -9.81 6.94
CA ILE A 68 0.47 -10.58 5.91
C ILE A 68 -0.05 -10.25 4.53
N ILE A 69 -1.38 -10.31 4.34
CA ILE A 69 -2.02 -9.98 3.06
C ILE A 69 -1.61 -8.57 2.62
N PHE A 70 -1.74 -7.57 3.49
CA PHE A 70 -1.38 -6.20 3.15
C PHE A 70 0.09 -6.09 2.73
N PHE A 71 1.03 -6.41 3.64
CA PHE A 71 2.45 -6.17 3.41
C PHE A 71 3.03 -7.01 2.27
N LEU A 72 2.69 -8.31 2.20
CA LEU A 72 3.19 -9.20 1.15
C LEU A 72 2.68 -8.77 -0.22
N PHE A 73 1.37 -8.57 -0.38
CA PHE A 73 0.80 -8.23 -1.68
C PHE A 73 1.13 -6.80 -2.10
N THR A 74 1.34 -5.86 -1.18
CA THR A 74 1.91 -4.54 -1.52
C THR A 74 3.31 -4.69 -2.11
N GLY A 75 4.19 -5.49 -1.48
CA GLY A 75 5.53 -5.76 -2.01
C GLY A 75 5.51 -6.41 -3.41
N ILE A 76 4.68 -7.44 -3.59
CA ILE A 76 4.50 -8.10 -4.89
C ILE A 76 3.95 -7.10 -5.93
N ALA A 77 2.93 -6.30 -5.58
CA ALA A 77 2.36 -5.32 -6.48
C ALA A 77 3.43 -4.34 -7.01
N PHE A 78 4.22 -3.76 -6.12
CA PHE A 78 5.27 -2.80 -6.50
C PHE A 78 6.43 -3.47 -7.25
N ALA A 79 6.70 -4.76 -7.03
CA ALA A 79 7.64 -5.51 -7.85
C ALA A 79 7.16 -5.60 -9.31
N PHE A 80 5.90 -6.01 -9.51
CA PHE A 80 5.30 -6.15 -10.84
C PHE A 80 5.13 -4.80 -11.54
N ILE A 81 4.58 -3.80 -10.85
CA ILE A 81 4.45 -2.44 -11.37
C ILE A 81 5.83 -1.84 -11.64
N GLY A 82 6.85 -2.09 -10.81
CA GLY A 82 8.17 -1.49 -10.99
C GLY A 82 8.98 -2.08 -12.14
N PHE A 83 9.04 -3.41 -12.25
CA PHE A 83 10.04 -4.11 -13.04
C PHE A 83 9.52 -4.80 -14.31
N ILE A 84 8.19 -4.81 -14.54
CA ILE A 84 7.68 -5.31 -15.82
C ILE A 84 7.96 -4.28 -16.91
N GLU A 85 8.96 -4.58 -17.74
CA GLU A 85 9.32 -3.80 -18.90
C GLU A 85 8.39 -4.16 -20.07
N LYS A 86 7.52 -3.22 -20.43
CA LYS A 86 6.81 -3.19 -21.71
C LYS A 86 7.15 -1.85 -22.39
N PRO A 87 7.09 -1.73 -23.72
CA PRO A 87 7.13 -0.43 -24.37
C PRO A 87 5.99 0.43 -23.81
N ILE A 88 6.35 1.41 -22.99
CA ILE A 88 5.42 2.23 -22.20
C ILE A 88 5.48 3.70 -22.63
N PRO A 89 4.32 4.39 -22.67
CA PRO A 89 4.28 5.84 -22.81
C PRO A 89 5.14 6.55 -21.76
N PHE A 90 5.64 7.75 -22.08
CA PHE A 90 6.51 8.53 -21.17
C PHE A 90 5.89 8.80 -19.79
N PHE A 91 4.57 8.98 -19.73
CA PHE A 91 3.84 9.15 -18.47
C PHE A 91 3.94 7.92 -17.58
N GLU A 92 3.74 6.73 -18.15
CA GLU A 92 3.87 5.45 -17.45
C GLU A 92 5.32 5.24 -16.99
N HIS A 93 6.33 5.63 -17.79
CA HIS A 93 7.74 5.44 -17.42
C HIS A 93 8.10 6.03 -16.03
N ARG A 94 7.62 7.24 -15.72
CA ARG A 94 7.85 7.85 -14.39
C ARG A 94 7.17 7.07 -13.28
N MET A 95 5.98 6.54 -13.56
CA MET A 95 5.20 5.71 -12.62
C MET A 95 5.90 4.40 -12.28
N HIS A 96 6.41 3.71 -13.30
CA HIS A 96 7.24 2.51 -13.15
C HIS A 96 8.54 2.82 -12.38
N LEU A 97 9.21 3.95 -12.66
CA LEU A 97 10.42 4.35 -11.93
C LEU A 97 10.14 4.61 -10.44
N PHE A 98 9.07 5.34 -10.12
CA PHE A 98 8.71 5.57 -8.71
C PHE A 98 8.26 4.27 -8.04
N ALA A 99 7.57 3.38 -8.75
CA ALA A 99 7.20 2.07 -8.20
C ALA A 99 8.43 1.20 -7.88
N ARG A 100 9.48 1.23 -8.70
CA ARG A 100 10.77 0.57 -8.39
C ARG A 100 11.39 1.09 -7.12
N PHE A 101 11.40 2.42 -6.94
CA PHE A 101 11.90 3.02 -5.70
C PHE A 101 11.09 2.54 -4.49
N VAL A 102 9.76 2.54 -4.58
CA VAL A 102 8.89 2.04 -3.50
C VAL A 102 9.19 0.57 -3.20
N PHE A 103 9.33 -0.28 -4.23
CA PHE A 103 9.71 -1.68 -4.04
C PHE A 103 11.04 -1.84 -3.30
N VAL A 104 12.06 -1.06 -3.68
CA VAL A 104 13.36 -1.09 -3.00
C VAL A 104 13.22 -0.74 -1.53
N VAL A 105 12.46 0.31 -1.19
CA VAL A 105 12.20 0.68 0.22
C VAL A 105 11.50 -0.47 0.97
N ILE A 106 10.49 -1.10 0.35
CA ILE A 106 9.77 -2.25 0.92
C ILE A 106 10.71 -3.44 1.13
N ALA A 107 11.56 -3.77 0.16
CA ALA A 107 12.50 -4.89 0.24
C ALA A 107 13.51 -4.73 1.38
N PHE A 108 13.84 -3.49 1.75
CA PHE A 108 14.73 -3.17 2.87
C PHE A 108 13.99 -2.79 4.17
N SER A 109 12.67 -2.95 4.25
CA SER A 109 11.87 -2.64 5.45
C SER A 109 12.25 -3.49 6.67
N PHE A 110 12.92 -4.63 6.49
CA PHE A 110 13.46 -5.42 7.61
C PHE A 110 14.63 -4.73 8.33
N ILE A 111 15.35 -3.80 7.68
CA ILE A 111 16.47 -3.10 8.30
C ILE A 111 16.04 -2.30 9.55
N PRO A 112 15.03 -1.40 9.48
CA PRO A 112 14.56 -0.71 10.68
C PRO A 112 13.96 -1.64 11.72
N PHE A 113 13.39 -2.79 11.32
CA PHE A 113 12.94 -3.81 12.27
C PHE A 113 14.10 -4.37 13.10
N VAL A 114 15.23 -4.71 12.46
CA VAL A 114 16.42 -5.24 13.13
C VAL A 114 17.13 -4.18 13.98
N ILE A 115 17.20 -2.94 13.52
CA ILE A 115 17.95 -1.87 14.21
C ILE A 115 17.19 -1.29 15.40
N PHE A 116 15.89 -1.05 15.26
CA PHE A 116 15.10 -0.31 16.26
C PHE A 116 14.18 -1.21 17.09
N GLU A 117 14.16 -2.52 16.82
CA GLU A 117 13.23 -3.50 17.42
C GLU A 117 11.74 -3.09 17.29
N GLY A 118 11.44 -2.18 16.36
CA GLY A 118 10.15 -1.52 16.24
C GLY A 118 9.40 -1.98 14.99
N ILE A 119 8.40 -2.85 15.17
CA ILE A 119 7.50 -3.31 14.10
C ILE A 119 6.86 -2.11 13.38
N VAL A 120 6.39 -1.12 14.15
CA VAL A 120 5.71 0.07 13.62
C VAL A 120 6.59 0.86 12.63
N ILE A 121 7.89 0.97 12.88
CA ILE A 121 8.81 1.69 11.99
C ILE A 121 8.96 0.92 10.68
N ALA A 122 9.15 -0.40 10.76
CA ALA A 122 9.24 -1.26 9.58
C ALA A 122 7.95 -1.24 8.75
N GLU A 123 6.79 -1.35 9.37
CA GLU A 123 5.48 -1.24 8.71
C GLU A 123 5.30 0.13 8.05
N GLY A 124 5.71 1.20 8.74
CA GLY A 124 5.70 2.56 8.20
C GLY A 124 6.54 2.72 6.92
N THR A 125 7.69 2.05 6.83
CA THR A 125 8.51 2.06 5.61
C THR A 125 7.85 1.36 4.41
N ILE A 126 6.84 0.53 4.64
CA ILE A 126 6.06 -0.09 3.55
C ILE A 126 4.86 0.81 3.20
N PHE A 127 4.06 1.16 4.21
CA PHE A 127 2.79 1.86 4.03
C PHE A 127 2.97 3.30 3.50
N ILE A 128 3.93 4.06 4.03
CA ILE A 128 4.06 5.48 3.70
C ILE A 128 4.50 5.69 2.24
N PRO A 129 5.56 5.04 1.72
CA PRO A 129 5.96 5.21 0.33
C PRO A 129 4.88 4.73 -0.66
N ALA A 130 4.22 3.61 -0.36
CA ALA A 130 3.09 3.12 -1.15
C ALA A 130 1.95 4.17 -1.20
N SER A 131 1.63 4.80 -0.06
CA SER A 131 0.64 5.88 0.02
C SER A 131 1.01 7.09 -0.81
N ILE A 132 2.27 7.54 -0.72
CA ILE A 132 2.74 8.68 -1.50
C ILE A 132 2.64 8.37 -3.00
N TRP A 133 3.00 7.16 -3.42
CA TRP A 133 2.86 6.75 -4.81
C TRP A 133 1.40 6.77 -5.28
N CYS A 134 0.49 6.17 -4.51
CA CYS A 134 -0.95 6.17 -4.83
C CYS A 134 -1.51 7.60 -4.89
N MET A 135 -1.14 8.49 -3.97
CA MET A 135 -1.59 9.88 -3.96
C MET A 135 -1.10 10.66 -5.19
N VAL A 136 0.20 10.56 -5.50
CA VAL A 136 0.80 11.29 -6.63
C VAL A 136 0.17 10.87 -7.95
N TYR A 137 -0.01 9.57 -8.18
CA TYR A 137 -0.60 9.08 -9.44
C TYR A 137 -2.12 9.16 -9.46
N GLY A 138 -2.79 9.05 -8.32
CA GLY A 138 -4.22 9.32 -8.21
C GLY A 138 -4.57 10.74 -8.66
N ILE A 139 -3.83 11.75 -8.18
CA ILE A 139 -4.01 13.15 -8.61
C ILE A 139 -3.76 13.29 -10.11
N LYS A 140 -2.64 12.75 -10.61
CA LYS A 140 -2.31 12.85 -12.03
C LYS A 140 -3.38 12.23 -12.93
N MET A 141 -3.92 11.08 -12.55
CA MET A 141 -4.98 10.42 -13.31
C MET A 141 -6.29 11.21 -13.36
N MET A 142 -6.55 12.07 -12.38
CA MET A 142 -7.71 12.98 -12.40
C MET A 142 -7.48 14.24 -13.26
N THR A 143 -6.22 14.61 -13.50
CA THR A 143 -5.85 15.84 -14.24
C THR A 143 -5.49 15.61 -15.71
N VAL A 144 -5.35 14.35 -16.14
CA VAL A 144 -5.07 14.00 -17.53
C VAL A 144 -6.40 13.98 -18.28
N GLU A 145 -6.73 15.12 -18.89
CA GLU A 145 -7.70 15.25 -19.99
C GLU A 145 -7.04 14.89 -21.34
#